data_AF-A0A947NRV0-F1
#
_entry.id   AF-A0A947NRV0-F1
#
_cell.length_a   1.000
_cell.length_b   1.000
_cell.length_c   1.000
_cell.angle_alpha   90.00
_cell.angle_beta   90.00
_cell.angle_gamma   90.00
#
_symmetry.space_group_name_H-M   'P 1'
#
loop_
_entity.id
_entity.type
_entity.pdbx_description
1 polymer ?
#
loop_
_entity_poly.entity_id
_entity_poly.type
_entity_poly.pdbx_seq_one_letter_code
_entity_poly.pdbx_strand_id
1 'polypeptide(L)'
;MIEGYKKDSAGEFGHSIKITRGSLGELAGDWDDCFEDKLINKEEYLNIKELMRKTMFLLDRYLDSLYKLDKEGKWKTRFKR
;
A
#
# COMPACT_ATOMS: atom_id res chain seq x y z
N MET A 1 1.08 -8.05 0.33
CA MET A 1 0.64 -8.08 -1.10
C MET A 1 0.51 -9.48 -1.70
N ILE A 2 1.44 -10.44 -1.48
CA ILE A 2 1.38 -11.79 -2.08
C ILE A 2 0.06 -12.53 -1.77
N GLU A 3 -0.46 -12.36 -0.56
CA GLU A 3 -1.73 -12.98 -0.15
C GLU A 3 -2.94 -12.41 -0.91
N GLY A 4 -2.90 -11.13 -1.25
CA GLY A 4 -3.98 -10.46 -1.99
C GLY A 4 -4.09 -10.94 -3.44
N TYR A 5 -2.96 -11.16 -4.12
CA TYR A 5 -2.93 -11.68 -5.49
C TYR A 5 -3.57 -13.07 -5.63
N LYS A 6 -3.74 -13.78 -4.52
CA LYS A 6 -4.39 -15.10 -4.46
C LYS A 6 -5.91 -15.01 -4.20
N LYS A 7 -6.45 -13.82 -3.92
CA LYS A 7 -7.87 -13.64 -3.61
C LYS A 7 -8.68 -13.37 -4.88
N ASP A 8 -9.89 -13.92 -4.94
CA ASP A 8 -10.69 -13.95 -6.17
C ASP A 8 -11.50 -12.67 -6.40
N SER A 9 -11.83 -11.94 -5.34
CA SER A 9 -12.61 -10.72 -5.48
C SER A 9 -11.73 -9.46 -5.44
N ALA A 10 -12.10 -8.47 -6.25
CA ALA A 10 -11.48 -7.14 -6.20
C ALA A 10 -11.60 -6.51 -4.80
N GLY A 11 -12.70 -6.78 -4.09
CA GLY A 11 -12.93 -6.33 -2.72
C GLY A 11 -11.90 -6.87 -1.73
N GLU A 12 -11.66 -8.18 -1.72
CA GLU A 12 -10.68 -8.80 -0.83
C GLU A 12 -9.24 -8.40 -1.17
N PHE A 13 -8.94 -8.22 -2.45
CA PHE A 13 -7.64 -7.70 -2.87
C PHE A 13 -7.44 -6.26 -2.43
N GLY A 14 -8.46 -5.41 -2.62
CA GLY A 14 -8.50 -4.03 -2.12
C GLY A 14 -8.35 -3.96 -0.60
N HIS A 15 -8.96 -4.87 0.14
CA HIS A 15 -8.77 -4.97 1.59
C HIS A 15 -7.30 -5.27 1.97
N SER A 16 -6.65 -6.17 1.24
CA SER A 16 -5.23 -6.51 1.47
C SER A 16 -4.29 -5.33 1.18
N ILE A 17 -4.64 -4.48 0.20
CA ILE A 17 -3.94 -3.23 -0.10
C ILE A 17 -4.14 -2.21 1.02
N LYS A 18 -5.36 -2.08 1.57
CA LYS A 18 -5.64 -1.21 2.72
C LYS A 18 -4.83 -1.60 3.97
N ILE A 19 -4.70 -2.90 4.24
CA ILE A 19 -3.82 -3.38 5.33
C ILE A 19 -2.38 -2.96 5.08
N THR A 20 -1.87 -3.21 3.87
CA THR A 20 -0.49 -2.84 3.49
C THR A 20 -0.25 -1.33 3.65
N ARG A 21 -1.24 -0.51 3.29
CA ARG A 21 -1.21 0.95 3.46
C ARG A 21 -1.18 1.35 4.94
N GLY A 22 -1.93 0.67 5.80
CA GLY A 22 -1.91 0.87 7.25
C GLY A 22 -0.54 0.59 7.85
N SER A 23 0.04 -0.58 7.54
CA SER A 23 1.38 -0.95 8.01
C SER A 23 2.48 0.00 7.51
N LEU A 24 2.33 0.56 6.31
CA LEU A 24 3.25 1.59 5.82
C LEU A 24 3.14 2.91 6.61
N GLY A 25 1.94 3.22 7.12
CA GLY A 25 1.72 4.37 8.00
C GLY A 25 2.34 4.17 9.38
N GLU A 26 2.22 2.97 9.95
CA GLU A 26 2.89 2.59 11.21
C GLU A 26 4.41 2.68 11.05
N LEU A 27 4.96 2.09 9.98
CA LEU A 27 6.38 2.18 9.67
C LEU A 27 6.84 3.63 9.51
N ALA A 28 6.02 4.52 8.94
CA ALA A 28 6.38 5.93 8.84
C ALA A 28 6.53 6.61 10.21
N GLY A 29 5.70 6.22 11.18
CA GLY A 29 5.85 6.65 12.58
C GLY A 29 7.13 6.11 13.20
N ASP A 30 7.43 4.83 13.04
CA ASP A 30 8.67 4.21 13.55
C ASP A 30 9.94 4.92 13.02
N TRP A 31 9.91 5.38 11.76
CA TRP A 31 10.99 6.17 11.14
C TRP A 31 11.07 7.61 11.65
N ASP A 32 9.93 8.22 11.98
CA ASP A 32 9.89 9.54 12.64
C ASP A 32 10.55 9.43 14.02
N ASP A 33 10.20 8.40 14.81
CA ASP A 33 10.80 8.13 16.12
C ASP A 33 12.33 7.89 16.03
N CYS A 34 12.77 7.07 15.07
CA CYS A 34 14.21 6.83 14.85
C CYS A 34 15.00 8.11 14.54
N PHE A 35 14.37 9.08 13.84
CA PHE A 35 14.99 10.36 13.56
C PHE A 35 15.05 11.26 14.81
N GLU A 36 13.97 11.29 15.60
CA GLU A 36 13.91 12.04 16.87
C GLU A 36 14.95 11.52 17.88
N ASP A 37 15.13 10.20 17.94
CA ASP A 37 16.13 9.51 18.76
C ASP A 37 17.56 9.61 18.21
N LYS A 38 17.76 10.27 17.06
CA LYS A 38 19.05 10.45 16.38
C LYS A 38 19.73 9.14 15.98
N LEU A 39 18.95 8.08 15.75
CA LEU A 39 19.44 6.79 15.26
C LEU A 39 19.80 6.84 13.77
N ILE A 40 19.23 7.80 13.05
CA ILE A 40 19.42 8.03 11.61
C ILE A 40 19.67 9.51 11.35
N ASN A 41 20.32 9.81 10.23
CA ASN A 41 20.59 11.18 9.84
C ASN A 41 19.46 11.79 9.00
N LYS A 42 19.53 13.11 8.80
CA LYS A 42 18.50 13.86 8.06
C LYS A 42 18.36 13.43 6.59
N GLU A 43 19.46 13.05 5.94
CA GLU A 43 19.43 12.60 4.54
C GLU A 43 18.69 11.26 4.42
N GLU A 44 19.03 10.29 5.27
CA GLU A 44 18.35 8.98 5.35
C GLU A 44 16.85 9.16 5.62
N TYR A 45 16.51 10.00 6.59
CA TYR A 45 15.14 10.32 6.95
C TYR A 45 14.36 10.91 5.77
N LEU A 46 14.90 11.93 5.09
CA LEU A 46 14.23 12.57 3.95
C LEU A 46 14.04 11.61 2.77
N ASN A 47 15.05 10.79 2.47
CA ASN A 47 14.97 9.79 1.40
C ASN A 47 13.84 8.79 1.67
N ILE A 48 13.73 8.32 2.91
CA ILE A 48 12.70 7.36 3.30
C ILE A 48 11.31 7.99 3.30
N LYS A 49 11.15 9.21 3.82
CA LYS A 49 9.88 9.95 3.75
C LYS A 49 9.43 10.15 2.31
N GLU A 50 10.35 10.42 1.39
CA GLU A 50 10.00 10.54 -0.03
C GLU A 50 9.51 9.21 -0.62
N LEU A 51 10.21 8.10 -0.35
CA LEU A 51 9.82 6.77 -0.82
C LEU A 51 8.47 6.35 -0.25
N MET A 52 8.23 6.57 1.04
CA MET A 52 6.96 6.28 1.69
C MET A 52 5.82 7.07 1.06
N ARG A 53 5.99 8.39 0.84
CA ARG A 53 4.99 9.23 0.18
C ARG A 53 4.66 8.74 -1.24
N LYS A 54 5.70 8.42 -2.03
CA LYS A 54 5.52 7.87 -3.39
C LYS A 54 4.76 6.54 -3.35
N THR A 55 5.09 5.68 -2.40
CA THR A 55 4.46 4.36 -2.25
C THR A 55 3.01 4.48 -1.82
N MET A 56 2.69 5.32 -0.83
CA MET A 56 1.31 5.60 -0.43
C MET A 56 0.47 6.11 -1.60
N PHE A 57 0.99 7.06 -2.37
CA PHE A 57 0.32 7.59 -3.57
C PHE A 57 0.03 6.50 -4.61
N LEU A 58 1.01 5.61 -4.87
CA LEU A 58 0.83 4.51 -5.81
C LEU A 58 -0.20 3.50 -5.32
N LEU A 59 -0.21 3.18 -4.02
CA LEU A 59 -1.20 2.28 -3.42
C LEU A 59 -2.62 2.85 -3.54
N ASP A 60 -2.80 4.15 -3.27
CA ASP A 60 -4.09 4.82 -3.38
C ASP A 60 -4.59 4.82 -4.84
N ARG A 61 -3.73 5.19 -5.79
CA ARG A 61 -4.07 5.13 -7.22
C ARG A 61 -4.38 3.71 -7.72
N TYR A 62 -3.67 2.73 -7.18
CA TYR A 62 -3.89 1.34 -7.53
C TYR A 62 -5.26 0.86 -7.01
N LEU A 63 -5.61 1.24 -5.78
CA LEU A 63 -6.92 0.96 -5.18
C LEU A 63 -8.07 1.60 -6.00
N ASP A 64 -7.91 2.86 -6.42
CA ASP A 64 -8.89 3.55 -7.27
C ASP A 64 -9.08 2.84 -8.62
N SER A 65 -7.96 2.43 -9.23
CA SER A 65 -7.97 1.70 -10.50
C SER A 65 -8.65 0.34 -10.35
N LEU A 66 -8.41 -0.35 -9.23
CA LEU A 66 -9.03 -1.61 -8.88
C LEU A 66 -10.55 -1.48 -8.73
N TYR A 67 -11.03 -0.47 -8.01
CA TYR A 67 -12.46 -0.22 -7.86
C TYR A 67 -13.14 0.18 -9.17
N LYS A 68 -12.43 0.92 -10.03
CA LYS A 68 -12.93 1.22 -11.37
C LYS A 68 -13.09 -0.05 -12.22
N LEU A 69 -12.11 -0.95 -12.19
CA LEU A 69 -12.16 -2.23 -12.92
C LEU A 69 -13.32 -3.13 -12.45
N ASP A 70 -13.54 -3.18 -11.14
CA ASP A 70 -14.64 -3.95 -10.53
C ASP A 70 -16.00 -3.38 -10.93
N LYS A 71 -16.17 -2.05 -10.84
CA LYS A 71 -17.41 -1.36 -11.25
C LYS A 71 -17.73 -1.55 -12.74
N GLU A 72 -16.71 -1.62 -13.59
CA GLU A 72 -16.86 -1.86 -15.03
C GLU A 72 -17.10 -3.35 -15.37
N GLY A 73 -17.11 -4.26 -14.37
CA GLY A 73 -17.26 -5.70 -14.59
C GLY A 73 -16.08 -6.33 -15.33
N LYS A 74 -14.94 -5.64 -15.38
CA LYS A 74 -13.72 -6.07 -16.11
C LYS A 74 -12.76 -6.86 -15.23
N TRP A 75 -13.05 -6.99 -13.94
CA TRP A 75 -12.27 -7.83 -13.04
C TRP A 75 -12.35 -9.29 -13.47
N LYS A 76 -11.20 -9.87 -13.82
CA LYS A 76 -11.10 -11.28 -14.21
C LYS A 76 -10.70 -12.09 -13.00
N THR A 77 -11.63 -12.88 -12.46
CA THR A 77 -11.32 -13.87 -11.43
C THR A 77 -10.46 -14.98 -12.04
N ARG A 78 -9.46 -15.47 -11.30
CA ARG A 78 -8.61 -16.57 -11.78
C ARG A 78 -9.32 -17.91 -11.68
N PHE A 79 -10.23 -18.04 -10.72
CA PHE A 79 -11.08 -19.21 -10.58
C PHE A 79 -12.45 -18.87 -11.16
N LYS A 80 -12.75 -19.40 -12.35
CA LYS A 80 -14.13 -19.46 -12.85
C LYS A 80 -14.88 -20.44 -11.95
N ARG A 81 -15.90 -19.97 -11.23
CA ARG A 81 -16.90 -20.84 -10.61
C ARG A 81 -17.77 -21.48 -11.67
#